data_AF-A0A8H6M8D6-F1
#
_entry.id   AF-A0A8H6M8D6-F1
#
_cell.length_a   1.000
_cell.length_b   1.000
_cell.length_c   1.000
_cell.angle_alpha   90.00
_cell.angle_beta   90.00
_cell.angle_gamma   90.00
#
_symmetry.space_group_name_H-M   'P 1'
#
loop_
_entity.id
_entity.type
_entity.pdbx_description
1 polymer ?
#
loop_
_entity_poly.entity_id
_entity_poly.type
_entity_poly.pdbx_seq_one_letter_code
_entity_poly.pdbx_strand_id
1 'polypeptide(L)'
;MSTAVQCTLSVVAHETLGTGGFKTAHAATLLQASSDGLATLTRHFSGSSVVAKRPFLKPAGSRTISRYPAIDEVQHLINECNLTYWATALLQMTYRFIDAVQSSAGNAPFPIPKIRFVRAGFAYALAGPKDPGRAIPLTRLKKADSLSPSVLRGYMLEERIEGEFTKFVHNANPFPCMKEGEWGYATAQFLCFTQHAQYQLTQGNAIISDYQGTQKHFFEVLY
;
A
#
# COMPACT_ATOMS: atom_id res chain seq x y z
N MET A 1 16.23 -9.68 0.64
CA MET A 1 15.41 -10.87 0.98
C MET A 1 14.42 -10.43 2.05
N SER A 2 13.10 -10.57 1.85
CA SER A 2 12.15 -10.28 2.92
C SER A 2 12.05 -11.48 3.86
N THR A 3 12.35 -11.25 5.13
CA THR A 3 12.23 -12.27 6.17
C THR A 3 10.75 -12.36 6.57
N ALA A 4 10.14 -13.53 6.41
CA ALA A 4 8.80 -13.74 6.96
C ALA A 4 8.87 -13.70 8.49
N VAL A 5 8.02 -12.88 9.11
CA VAL A 5 7.93 -12.76 10.57
C VAL A 5 6.60 -13.32 11.01
N GLN A 6 6.62 -14.26 11.96
CA GLN A 6 5.41 -14.73 12.60
C GLN A 6 4.96 -13.73 13.66
N CYS A 7 3.70 -13.29 13.60
CA CYS A 7 3.15 -12.39 14.58
C CYS A 7 1.66 -12.66 14.88
N THR A 8 1.20 -12.17 16.03
CA THR A 8 -0.22 -12.04 16.38
C THR A 8 -0.69 -10.66 15.93
N LEU A 9 -1.66 -10.66 15.02
CA LEU A 9 -2.34 -9.46 14.53
C LEU A 9 -3.75 -9.42 15.13
N SER A 10 -4.06 -8.38 15.91
CA SER A 10 -5.43 -8.09 16.33
C SER A 10 -6.08 -7.19 15.29
N VAL A 11 -7.21 -7.61 14.71
CA VAL A 11 -7.96 -6.85 13.71
C VAL A 11 -9.34 -6.52 14.27
N VAL A 12 -9.70 -5.24 14.31
CA VAL A 12 -11.00 -4.78 14.80
C VAL A 12 -12.05 -4.97 13.70
N ALA A 13 -12.64 -6.16 13.63
CA ALA A 13 -13.51 -6.55 12.51
C ALA A 13 -14.84 -5.79 12.42
N HIS A 14 -15.31 -5.21 13.54
CA HIS A 14 -16.59 -4.51 13.62
C HIS A 14 -16.50 -3.00 13.32
N GLU A 15 -15.28 -2.45 13.29
CA GLU A 15 -15.03 -1.03 13.07
C GLU A 15 -14.25 -0.84 11.77
N THR A 16 -14.99 -0.64 10.68
CA THR A 16 -14.37 -0.43 9.37
C THR A 16 -13.93 1.03 9.27
N LEU A 17 -12.61 1.26 9.13
CA LEU A 17 -12.04 2.60 8.90
C LEU A 17 -12.50 3.20 7.56
N GLY A 18 -12.80 2.33 6.60
CA GLY A 18 -13.36 2.73 5.31
C GLY A 18 -13.67 1.53 4.42
N THR A 19 -14.68 1.68 3.56
CA THR A 19 -15.01 0.71 2.52
C THR A 19 -14.74 1.35 1.17
N GLY A 20 -13.67 0.93 0.51
CA GLY A 20 -13.35 1.35 -0.85
C GLY A 20 -14.18 0.61 -1.89
N GLY A 21 -13.82 0.75 -3.16
CA GLY A 21 -14.55 0.08 -4.26
C GLY A 21 -14.48 -1.45 -4.21
N PHE A 22 -13.39 -2.01 -3.68
CA PHE A 22 -13.09 -3.45 -3.74
C PHE A 22 -12.33 -4.00 -2.53
N LYS A 23 -12.08 -3.16 -1.51
CA LYS A 23 -11.38 -3.51 -0.26
C LYS A 23 -12.04 -2.86 0.94
N THR A 24 -12.10 -3.58 2.06
CA THR A 24 -12.41 -3.00 3.38
C THR A 24 -11.11 -2.72 4.14
N ALA A 25 -11.03 -1.59 4.84
CA ALA A 25 -9.91 -1.22 5.71
C ALA A 25 -10.34 -1.29 7.18
N HIS A 26 -9.53 -1.95 8.01
CA HIS A 26 -9.80 -2.16 9.44
C HIS A 26 -8.61 -1.70 10.27
N ALA A 27 -8.87 -1.14 11.44
CA ALA A 27 -7.82 -0.90 12.42
C ALA A 27 -7.23 -2.23 12.89
N ALA A 28 -5.92 -2.29 13.02
CA ALA A 28 -5.24 -3.48 13.51
C ALA A 28 -4.02 -3.13 14.35
N THR A 29 -3.60 -4.07 15.21
CA THR A 29 -2.45 -3.91 16.10
C THR A 29 -1.57 -5.14 16.06
N LEU A 30 -0.26 -4.91 15.95
CA LEU A 30 0.79 -5.92 16.08
C LEU A 30 1.04 -6.17 17.58
N LEU A 31 0.73 -7.38 18.07
CA LEU A 31 0.77 -7.69 19.51
C LEU A 31 1.95 -8.53 19.93
N GLN A 32 2.28 -9.58 19.19
CA GLN A 32 3.31 -10.54 19.56
C GLN A 32 4.06 -11.02 18.32
N ALA A 33 5.35 -11.25 18.44
CA ALA A 33 6.19 -12.01 17.52
C ALA A 33 7.39 -12.52 18.34
N SER A 34 8.37 -13.19 17.73
CA SER A 34 9.69 -13.27 18.38
C SER A 34 10.16 -11.85 18.74
N SER A 35 10.97 -11.69 19.79
CA SER A 35 11.45 -10.37 20.24
C SER A 35 12.00 -9.53 19.09
N ASP A 36 12.76 -10.16 18.19
CA ASP A 36 13.33 -9.51 17.00
C ASP A 36 12.29 -9.27 15.91
N GLY A 37 11.30 -10.15 15.79
CA GLY A 37 10.22 -10.05 14.83
C GLY A 37 9.31 -8.84 15.08
N LEU A 38 8.92 -8.60 16.34
CA LEU A 38 8.03 -7.50 16.67
C LEU A 38 8.73 -6.18 16.47
N ALA A 39 9.98 -6.06 16.94
CA ALA A 39 10.82 -4.89 16.70
C ALA A 39 11.01 -4.61 15.20
N THR A 40 11.21 -5.65 14.39
CA THR A 40 11.33 -5.53 12.93
C THR A 40 10.04 -4.99 12.31
N LEU A 41 8.88 -5.55 12.68
CA LEU A 41 7.58 -5.12 12.14
C LEU A 41 7.23 -3.70 12.61
N THR A 42 7.41 -3.38 13.89
CA THR A 42 7.15 -2.03 14.42
C THR A 42 8.07 -0.98 13.78
N ARG A 43 9.34 -1.31 13.52
CA ARG A 43 10.24 -0.42 12.78
C ARG A 43 9.81 -0.26 11.32
N HIS A 44 9.36 -1.35 10.69
CA HIS A 44 8.86 -1.30 9.32
C HIS A 44 7.62 -0.41 9.23
N PHE A 45 6.59 -0.63 10.05
CA PHE A 45 5.34 0.13 9.99
C PHE A 45 5.36 1.43 10.81
N SER A 46 6.52 1.87 11.28
CA SER A 46 6.67 3.08 12.11
C SER A 46 5.77 3.08 13.37
N GLY A 47 5.42 1.90 13.88
CA GLY A 47 4.48 1.71 14.98
C GLY A 47 3.87 0.31 15.03
N SER A 48 3.15 0.01 16.11
CA SER A 48 2.38 -1.23 16.25
C SER A 48 0.95 -1.11 15.71
N SER A 49 0.45 0.12 15.57
CA SER A 49 -0.86 0.41 14.98
C SER A 49 -0.75 0.41 13.46
N VAL A 50 -1.53 -0.45 12.82
CA VAL A 50 -1.52 -0.67 11.37
C VAL A 50 -2.94 -0.70 10.83
N VAL A 51 -3.08 -0.58 9.51
CA VAL A 51 -4.34 -0.79 8.81
C VAL A 51 -4.31 -2.14 8.12
N ALA A 52 -5.30 -2.99 8.39
CA ALA A 52 -5.48 -4.27 7.73
C ALA A 52 -6.54 -4.13 6.63
N LYS A 53 -6.10 -4.20 5.37
CA LYS A 53 -6.96 -4.19 4.18
C LYS A 53 -7.24 -5.60 3.69
N ARG A 54 -8.48 -5.84 3.28
CA ARG A 54 -8.93 -7.14 2.77
C ARG A 54 -9.84 -6.96 1.56
N PRO A 55 -9.56 -7.65 0.43
CA PRO A 55 -10.38 -7.54 -0.77
C PRO A 55 -11.77 -8.15 -0.55
N PHE A 56 -12.70 -7.77 -1.41
CA PHE A 56 -14.02 -8.35 -1.43
C PHE A 56 -14.62 -8.39 -2.83
N LEU A 57 -15.60 -9.28 -2.97
CA LEU A 57 -16.50 -9.33 -4.11
C LEU A 57 -17.73 -8.47 -3.82
N LYS A 58 -18.04 -7.56 -4.73
CA LYS A 58 -19.29 -6.82 -4.74
C LYS A 58 -19.93 -7.00 -6.10
N PRO A 59 -20.87 -7.94 -6.25
CA PRO A 59 -21.60 -8.12 -7.49
C PRO A 59 -22.24 -6.80 -7.93
N ALA A 60 -22.30 -6.56 -9.25
CA ALA A 60 -22.91 -5.35 -9.80
C ALA A 60 -24.35 -5.19 -9.25
N GLY A 61 -24.67 -4.00 -8.75
CA GLY A 61 -25.98 -3.70 -8.15
C GLY A 61 -26.21 -4.24 -6.73
N SER A 62 -25.29 -5.03 -6.17
CA SER A 62 -25.42 -5.54 -4.80
C SER A 62 -24.85 -4.58 -3.75
N ARG A 63 -25.55 -4.46 -2.62
CA ARG A 63 -25.02 -3.83 -1.39
C ARG A 63 -24.26 -4.81 -0.51
N THR A 64 -24.41 -6.11 -0.75
CA THR A 64 -23.79 -7.16 0.05
C THR A 64 -22.37 -7.42 -0.43
N ILE A 65 -21.45 -7.46 0.54
CA ILE A 65 -20.04 -7.77 0.34
C ILE A 65 -19.83 -9.26 0.61
N SER A 66 -19.27 -9.98 -0.37
CA SER A 66 -18.87 -11.38 -0.24
C SER A 66 -17.34 -11.50 -0.17
N ARG A 67 -16.83 -12.58 0.43
CA ARG A 67 -15.38 -12.83 0.51
C ARG A 67 -14.93 -13.74 -0.63
N TYR A 68 -13.76 -13.43 -1.16
CA TYR A 68 -13.07 -14.31 -2.09
C TYR A 68 -12.70 -15.63 -1.40
N PRO A 69 -12.61 -16.74 -2.16
CA PRO A 69 -11.84 -17.90 -1.75
C PRO A 69 -10.44 -17.50 -1.30
N ALA A 70 -9.85 -18.25 -0.35
CA ALA A 70 -8.57 -17.89 0.26
C ALA A 70 -7.44 -17.71 -0.79
N ILE A 71 -7.45 -18.50 -1.87
CA ILE A 71 -6.46 -18.40 -2.94
C ILE A 71 -6.56 -17.13 -3.75
N ASP A 72 -7.77 -16.76 -4.16
CA ASP A 72 -8.01 -15.54 -4.91
C ASP A 72 -7.71 -14.31 -4.04
N GLU A 73 -8.09 -14.36 -2.76
CA GLU A 73 -7.77 -13.32 -1.79
C GLU A 73 -6.26 -13.10 -1.66
N VAL A 74 -5.47 -14.18 -1.52
CA VAL A 74 -4.01 -14.10 -1.44
C VAL A 74 -3.41 -13.53 -2.74
N GLN A 75 -3.91 -13.95 -3.90
CA GLN A 75 -3.43 -13.46 -5.18
C GLN A 75 -3.70 -11.95 -5.35
N HIS A 76 -4.91 -11.50 -5.03
CA HIS A 76 -5.25 -10.07 -5.04
C HIS A 76 -4.33 -9.27 -4.12
N LEU A 77 -4.13 -9.75 -2.89
CA LEU A 77 -3.30 -9.06 -1.90
C LEU A 77 -1.82 -9.00 -2.28
N ILE A 78 -1.27 -10.06 -2.87
CA ILE A 78 0.11 -10.07 -3.39
C ILE A 78 0.26 -9.05 -4.52
N ASN A 79 -0.69 -9.00 -5.44
CA ASN A 79 -0.68 -8.02 -6.52
C ASN A 79 -0.69 -6.59 -5.96
N GLU A 80 -1.59 -6.29 -5.03
CA GLU A 80 -1.66 -4.98 -4.37
C GLU A 80 -0.36 -4.59 -3.65
N CYS A 81 0.24 -5.50 -2.88
CA CYS A 81 1.54 -5.24 -2.24
C CYS A 81 2.65 -4.98 -3.26
N ASN A 82 2.64 -5.69 -4.40
CA ASN A 82 3.59 -5.45 -5.47
C ASN A 82 3.36 -4.09 -6.13
N LEU A 83 2.10 -3.66 -6.33
CA LEU A 83 1.80 -2.34 -6.87
C LEU A 83 2.40 -1.25 -5.96
N THR A 84 2.20 -1.34 -4.64
CA THR A 84 2.80 -0.38 -3.70
C THR A 84 4.33 -0.37 -3.72
N TYR A 85 4.94 -1.54 -3.89
CA TYR A 85 6.40 -1.64 -4.04
C TYR A 85 6.89 -0.94 -5.32
N TRP A 86 6.26 -1.24 -6.46
CA TRP A 86 6.63 -0.65 -7.76
C TRP A 86 6.48 0.85 -7.77
N ALA A 87 5.42 1.35 -7.18
CA ALA A 87 5.15 2.76 -7.20
C ALA A 87 6.06 3.55 -6.25
N THR A 88 6.44 2.96 -5.11
CA THR A 88 7.56 3.47 -4.31
C THR A 88 8.84 3.60 -5.15
N ALA A 89 9.15 2.60 -5.98
CA ALA A 89 10.31 2.65 -6.86
C ALA A 89 10.19 3.72 -7.96
N LEU A 90 9.00 3.90 -8.54
CA LEU A 90 8.73 4.94 -9.55
C LEU A 90 8.84 6.36 -8.96
N LEU A 91 8.33 6.59 -7.75
CA LEU A 91 8.48 7.87 -7.07
C LEU A 91 9.95 8.15 -6.72
N GLN A 92 10.69 7.14 -6.24
CA GLN A 92 12.13 7.27 -6.00
C GLN A 92 12.91 7.57 -7.29
N MET A 93 12.51 6.98 -8.42
CA MET A 93 13.08 7.29 -9.72
C MET A 93 12.83 8.76 -10.10
N THR A 94 11.63 9.28 -9.87
CA THR A 94 11.32 10.71 -10.05
C THR A 94 12.22 11.58 -9.18
N TYR A 95 12.41 11.26 -7.90
CA TYR A 95 13.31 12.04 -7.04
C TYR A 95 14.76 12.01 -7.52
N ARG A 96 15.29 10.85 -7.94
CA ARG A 96 16.63 10.77 -8.52
C ARG A 96 16.77 11.63 -9.78
N PHE A 97 15.74 11.69 -10.60
CA PHE A 97 15.72 12.58 -11.77
C PHE A 97 15.80 14.05 -11.34
N ILE A 98 15.02 14.47 -10.34
CA ILE A 98 15.07 15.84 -9.82
C ILE A 98 16.47 16.16 -9.27
N ASP A 99 17.03 15.27 -8.45
CA ASP A 99 18.35 15.48 -7.84
C ASP A 99 19.45 15.62 -8.91
N ALA A 100 19.36 14.84 -10.00
CA ALA A 100 20.27 14.94 -11.14
C ALA A 100 20.15 16.29 -11.86
N VAL A 101 18.93 16.76 -12.12
CA VAL A 101 18.68 18.08 -12.73
C VAL A 101 19.22 19.19 -11.83
N GLN A 102 18.96 19.12 -10.52
CA GLN A 102 19.45 20.13 -9.57
C GLN A 102 20.97 20.17 -9.49
N SER A 103 21.63 19.02 -9.60
CA SER A 103 23.09 18.94 -9.62
C SER A 103 23.70 19.61 -10.86
N SER A 104 22.98 19.63 -11.99
CA SER A 104 23.45 20.25 -13.24
C SER A 104 23.00 21.69 -13.46
N ALA A 105 21.81 22.05 -13.00
CA ALA A 105 21.13 23.31 -13.33
C ALA A 105 20.91 24.22 -12.12
N GLY A 106 21.31 23.78 -10.93
CA GLY A 106 21.06 24.47 -9.66
C GLY A 106 19.71 24.10 -9.03
N ASN A 107 19.50 24.61 -7.81
CA ASN A 107 18.31 24.28 -7.03
C ASN A 107 17.04 24.87 -7.64
N ALA A 108 15.92 24.18 -7.41
CA ALA A 108 14.61 24.69 -7.80
C ALA A 108 14.30 25.98 -7.00
N PRO A 109 13.67 27.00 -7.63
CA PRO A 109 13.33 28.25 -6.95
C PRO A 109 12.13 28.10 -5.98
N PHE A 110 11.61 26.89 -5.81
CA PHE A 110 10.50 26.56 -4.95
C PHE A 110 10.79 25.27 -4.15
N PRO A 111 10.17 25.10 -2.95
CA PRO A 111 10.29 23.87 -2.19
C PRO A 111 9.70 22.68 -2.97
N ILE A 112 10.47 21.62 -3.13
CA ILE A 112 9.99 20.37 -3.73
C ILE A 112 9.34 19.53 -2.62
N PRO A 113 8.05 19.16 -2.75
CA PRO A 113 7.41 18.28 -1.79
C PRO A 113 8.19 16.97 -1.61
N LYS A 114 8.42 16.59 -0.35
CA LYS A 114 9.05 15.32 0.03
C LYS A 114 7.96 14.39 0.56
N ILE A 115 7.54 13.47 -0.29
CA ILE A 115 6.43 12.56 -0.05
C ILE A 115 6.90 11.12 -0.21
N ARG A 116 6.15 10.19 0.38
CA ARG A 116 6.39 8.75 0.23
C ARG A 116 5.07 7.98 0.30
N PHE A 117 5.05 6.81 -0.28
CA PHE A 117 4.00 5.85 0.00
C PHE A 117 4.13 5.28 1.40
N VAL A 118 2.99 4.87 1.94
CA VAL A 118 2.96 4.07 3.16
C VAL A 118 3.72 2.77 2.93
N ARG A 119 4.39 2.29 3.96
CA ARG A 119 5.00 0.97 3.93
C ARG A 119 3.89 -0.06 4.04
N ALA A 120 3.89 -0.98 3.09
CA ALA A 120 2.96 -2.10 3.06
C ALA A 120 3.66 -3.41 3.44
N GLY A 121 2.87 -4.41 3.78
CA GLY A 121 3.29 -5.79 3.97
C GLY A 121 2.14 -6.75 3.74
N PHE A 122 2.46 -7.99 3.41
CA PHE A 122 1.46 -9.04 3.25
C PHE A 122 1.45 -9.94 4.48
N ALA A 123 0.27 -10.18 5.04
CA ALA A 123 0.04 -11.09 6.14
C ALA A 123 -1.00 -12.14 5.76
N TYR A 124 -0.84 -13.36 6.26
CA TYR A 124 -1.83 -14.41 6.09
C TYR A 124 -1.96 -15.20 7.39
N ALA A 125 -3.20 -15.59 7.70
CA ALA A 125 -3.52 -16.41 8.86
C ALA A 125 -3.46 -17.88 8.46
N LEU A 126 -2.76 -18.68 9.26
CA LEU A 126 -2.77 -20.13 9.15
C LEU A 126 -3.77 -20.72 10.15
N ALA A 127 -4.56 -21.69 9.72
CA ALA A 127 -5.18 -22.69 10.57
C ALA A 127 -4.03 -23.32 11.34
N GLY A 128 -4.08 -23.18 12.67
CA GLY A 128 -2.97 -23.52 13.53
C GLY A 128 -2.42 -24.92 13.23
N PRO A 129 -1.11 -25.10 13.12
CA PRO A 129 -0.51 -26.42 13.32
C PRO A 129 -0.62 -26.79 14.82
N LYS A 130 -0.53 -28.08 15.15
CA LYS A 130 -0.21 -28.55 16.51
C LYS A 130 1.14 -28.01 17.04
N ASP A 131 1.92 -27.33 16.19
CA ASP A 131 3.29 -26.91 16.43
C ASP A 131 3.53 -25.45 15.95
N PRO A 132 3.58 -24.47 16.87
CA PRO A 132 3.49 -23.03 16.58
C PRO A 132 4.77 -22.38 16.01
N GLY A 133 5.81 -23.13 15.64
CA GLY A 133 7.14 -22.57 15.33
C GLY A 133 7.56 -22.44 13.87
N ARG A 134 6.76 -22.90 12.89
CA ARG A 134 7.20 -22.99 11.48
C ARG A 134 6.41 -22.06 10.55
N ALA A 135 6.98 -20.90 10.24
CA ALA A 135 6.46 -20.02 9.18
C ALA A 135 6.56 -20.70 7.79
N ILE A 136 5.51 -20.58 6.97
CA ILE A 136 5.51 -21.10 5.60
C ILE A 136 6.17 -20.05 4.67
N PRO A 137 7.21 -20.40 3.89
CA PRO A 137 7.82 -19.45 2.97
C PRO A 137 6.82 -18.96 1.90
N LEU A 138 6.80 -17.65 1.62
CA LEU A 138 5.96 -17.03 0.57
C LEU A 138 6.15 -17.69 -0.82
N THR A 139 7.33 -18.27 -1.09
CA THR A 139 7.63 -18.98 -2.33
C THR A 139 6.78 -20.25 -2.54
N ARG A 140 6.30 -20.88 -1.46
CA ARG A 140 5.34 -22.01 -1.56
C ARG A 140 3.91 -21.54 -1.83
N LEU A 141 3.57 -20.30 -1.48
CA LEU A 141 2.25 -19.71 -1.76
C LEU A 141 2.10 -19.22 -3.21
N LYS A 142 3.22 -19.04 -3.93
CA LYS A 142 3.24 -18.61 -5.34
C LYS A 142 3.03 -19.73 -6.37
N LYS A 143 3.02 -21.01 -5.96
CA LYS A 143 2.63 -22.11 -6.85
C LYS A 143 1.11 -22.23 -6.83
N ALA A 144 0.49 -21.70 -7.88
CA ALA A 144 -0.94 -21.40 -7.99
C ALA A 144 -1.90 -22.61 -7.88
N ASP A 145 -1.40 -23.85 -7.94
CA ASP A 145 -2.29 -25.02 -8.01
C ASP A 145 -2.68 -25.60 -6.65
N SER A 146 -2.04 -25.18 -5.55
CA SER A 146 -2.51 -25.51 -4.21
C SER A 146 -1.94 -24.57 -3.15
N LEU A 147 -2.77 -23.69 -2.59
CA LEU A 147 -2.50 -23.22 -1.23
C LEU A 147 -2.67 -24.39 -0.26
N SER A 148 -1.79 -24.47 0.74
CA SER A 148 -2.01 -25.38 1.86
C SER A 148 -3.43 -25.13 2.42
N PRO A 149 -4.24 -26.16 2.69
CA PRO A 149 -5.57 -26.03 3.32
C PRO A 149 -5.55 -25.24 4.63
N SER A 150 -4.36 -25.01 5.18
CA SER A 150 -4.12 -24.21 6.36
C SER A 150 -4.22 -22.70 6.13
N VAL A 151 -4.23 -22.10 4.93
CA VAL A 151 -4.39 -20.63 4.86
C VAL A 151 -5.86 -20.24 5.00
N LEU A 152 -6.20 -19.54 6.08
CA LEU A 152 -7.57 -19.16 6.40
C LEU A 152 -7.97 -17.82 5.78
N ARG A 153 -7.08 -16.82 5.86
CA ARG A 153 -7.37 -15.41 5.51
C ARG A 153 -6.09 -14.69 5.12
N GLY A 154 -6.19 -13.70 4.24
CA GLY A 154 -5.10 -12.77 3.92
C GLY A 154 -5.43 -11.33 4.30
N TYR A 155 -4.38 -10.55 4.58
CA TYR A 155 -4.44 -9.11 4.78
C TYR A 155 -3.27 -8.41 4.10
N MET A 156 -3.52 -7.22 3.54
CA MET A 156 -2.50 -6.24 3.26
C MET A 156 -2.41 -5.33 4.47
N LEU A 157 -1.24 -5.25 5.08
CA LEU A 157 -0.94 -4.38 6.20
C LEU A 157 -0.30 -3.10 5.66
N GLU A 158 -0.72 -1.96 6.18
CA GLU A 158 -0.15 -0.66 5.88
C GLU A 158 0.11 0.12 7.16
N GLU A 159 1.04 1.06 7.11
CA GLU A 159 1.20 2.08 8.15
C GLU A 159 -0.14 2.78 8.38
N ARG A 160 -0.52 2.94 9.65
CA ARG A 160 -1.64 3.81 10.00
C ARG A 160 -1.20 5.26 9.85
N ILE A 161 -1.96 6.01 9.06
CA ILE A 161 -1.76 7.45 8.92
C ILE A 161 -2.91 8.18 9.59
N GLU A 162 -2.56 9.22 10.35
CA GLU A 162 -3.53 10.10 11.01
C GLU A 162 -3.82 11.31 10.12
N GLY A 163 -5.02 11.87 10.28
CA GLY A 163 -5.48 13.06 9.56
C GLY A 163 -6.49 12.76 8.46
N GLU A 164 -6.93 13.83 7.80
CA GLU A 164 -7.92 13.75 6.74
C GLU A 164 -7.31 13.11 5.48
N PHE A 165 -8.01 12.13 4.95
CA PHE A 165 -7.62 11.43 3.74
C PHE A 165 -8.14 12.19 2.51
N THR A 166 -7.23 12.71 1.71
CA THR A 166 -7.55 13.55 0.55
C THR A 166 -7.10 12.88 -0.74
N LYS A 167 -7.93 12.96 -1.78
CA LYS A 167 -7.58 12.55 -3.13
C LYS A 167 -6.98 13.74 -3.87
N PHE A 168 -5.72 13.63 -4.29
CA PHE A 168 -4.96 14.72 -4.93
C PHE A 168 -5.01 14.66 -6.45
N VAL A 169 -5.02 13.45 -7.02
CA VAL A 169 -5.12 13.22 -8.46
C VAL A 169 -6.05 12.04 -8.72
N HIS A 170 -6.95 12.17 -9.69
CA HIS A 170 -7.90 11.12 -10.02
C HIS A 170 -7.33 10.16 -11.08
N ASN A 171 -7.61 8.86 -11.00
CA ASN A 171 -7.17 7.91 -12.03
C ASN A 171 -7.67 8.23 -13.45
N ALA A 172 -8.86 8.83 -13.56
CA ALA A 172 -9.45 9.23 -14.83
C ALA A 172 -9.06 10.65 -15.31
N ASN A 173 -8.29 11.40 -14.52
CA ASN A 173 -7.96 12.79 -14.85
C ASN A 173 -6.57 13.18 -14.31
N PRO A 174 -5.61 13.54 -15.19
CA PRO A 174 -4.25 13.91 -14.79
C PRO A 174 -4.13 15.31 -14.16
N PHE A 175 -5.23 16.05 -14.00
CA PHE A 175 -5.23 17.36 -13.36
C PHE A 175 -5.37 17.25 -11.83
N PRO A 176 -4.83 18.23 -11.06
CA PRO A 176 -5.06 18.35 -9.64
C PRO A 176 -6.55 18.33 -9.29
N CYS A 177 -6.94 17.59 -8.25
CA CYS A 177 -8.30 17.65 -7.71
C CYS A 177 -8.57 18.96 -6.95
N MET A 178 -7.51 19.60 -6.45
CA MET A 178 -7.56 20.88 -5.74
C MET A 178 -7.46 22.05 -6.71
N LYS A 179 -8.06 23.18 -6.35
CA LYS A 179 -7.90 24.47 -7.05
C LYS A 179 -6.73 25.25 -6.50
N GLU A 180 -6.26 26.21 -7.29
CA GLU A 180 -5.25 27.17 -6.84
C GLU A 180 -5.72 27.92 -5.58
N GLY A 181 -4.83 28.05 -4.60
CA GLY A 181 -5.12 28.62 -3.28
C GLY A 181 -5.69 27.62 -2.27
N GLU A 182 -6.20 26.46 -2.71
CA GLU A 182 -6.64 25.41 -1.79
C GLU A 182 -5.43 24.69 -1.17
N TRP A 183 -5.62 24.25 0.07
CA TRP A 183 -4.63 23.42 0.73
C TRP A 183 -4.38 22.14 -0.07
N GLY A 184 -3.12 21.74 -0.20
CA GLY A 184 -2.72 20.56 -0.97
C GLY A 184 -2.54 20.79 -2.47
N TYR A 185 -2.90 21.96 -3.03
CA TYR A 185 -2.75 22.24 -4.46
C TYR A 185 -1.31 22.09 -4.96
N ALA A 186 -0.33 22.68 -4.27
CA ALA A 186 1.09 22.53 -4.62
C ALA A 186 1.57 21.06 -4.59
N THR A 187 1.00 20.26 -3.68
CA THR A 187 1.27 18.83 -3.62
C THR A 187 0.64 18.10 -4.79
N ALA A 188 -0.60 18.40 -5.14
CA ALA A 188 -1.27 17.84 -6.32
C ALA A 188 -0.54 18.22 -7.63
N GLN A 189 -0.07 19.45 -7.78
CA GLN A 189 0.75 19.86 -8.92
C GLN A 189 2.06 19.07 -8.99
N PHE A 190 2.75 18.90 -7.86
CA PHE A 190 3.94 18.06 -7.81
C PHE A 190 3.63 16.61 -8.21
N LEU A 191 2.50 16.06 -7.75
CA LEU A 191 2.07 14.71 -8.12
C LEU A 191 1.78 14.60 -9.63
N CYS A 192 1.10 15.55 -10.24
CA CYS A 192 0.94 15.61 -11.71
C CYS A 192 2.30 15.65 -12.43
N PHE A 193 3.25 16.45 -11.93
CA PHE A 193 4.62 16.45 -12.44
C PHE A 193 5.27 15.06 -12.34
N THR A 194 5.09 14.34 -11.23
CA THR A 194 5.66 12.99 -11.10
C THR A 194 5.11 12.03 -12.15
N GLN A 195 3.80 12.11 -12.48
CA GLN A 195 3.21 11.27 -13.54
C GLN A 195 3.85 11.57 -14.89
N HIS A 196 4.05 12.84 -15.22
CA HIS A 196 4.71 13.24 -16.45
C HIS A 196 6.16 12.74 -16.51
N ALA A 197 6.92 12.95 -15.43
CA ALA A 197 8.30 12.48 -15.33
C ALA A 197 8.39 10.95 -15.45
N GLN A 198 7.51 10.21 -14.78
CA GLN A 198 7.46 8.74 -14.86
C GLN A 198 7.14 8.26 -16.27
N TYR A 199 6.16 8.88 -16.93
CA TYR A 199 5.83 8.55 -18.31
C TYR A 199 7.04 8.73 -19.23
N GLN A 200 7.76 9.85 -19.11
CA GLN A 200 8.98 10.09 -19.91
C GLN A 200 10.10 9.10 -19.57
N LEU A 201 10.42 8.93 -18.28
CA LEU A 201 11.53 8.10 -17.80
C LEU A 201 11.31 6.60 -18.07
N THR A 202 10.06 6.16 -18.15
CA THR A 202 9.70 4.77 -18.48
C THR A 202 9.39 4.57 -19.96
N GLN A 203 9.58 5.58 -20.81
CA GLN A 203 9.25 5.54 -22.24
C GLN A 203 7.77 5.17 -22.49
N GLY A 204 6.89 5.68 -21.64
CA GLY A 204 5.45 5.51 -21.73
C GLY A 204 4.92 4.21 -21.12
N ASN A 205 5.75 3.41 -20.47
CA ASN A 205 5.36 2.08 -19.97
C ASN A 205 4.63 2.09 -18.62
N ALA A 206 4.87 3.09 -17.75
CA ALA A 206 4.25 3.11 -16.43
C ALA A 206 4.09 4.52 -15.87
N ILE A 207 2.98 4.74 -15.18
CA ILE A 207 2.75 5.91 -14.34
C ILE A 207 2.09 5.48 -13.03
N ILE A 208 2.31 6.27 -11.98
CA ILE A 208 1.48 6.21 -10.79
C ILE A 208 0.24 7.07 -11.02
N SER A 209 -0.90 6.65 -10.48
CA SER A 209 -2.14 7.44 -10.52
C SER A 209 -2.91 7.28 -9.21
N ASP A 210 -4.10 7.88 -9.17
CA ASP A 210 -5.01 7.76 -8.03
C ASP A 210 -4.36 8.17 -6.70
N TYR A 211 -3.52 9.21 -6.76
CA TYR A 211 -2.79 9.70 -5.60
C TYR A 211 -3.75 10.19 -4.55
N GLN A 212 -3.70 9.54 -3.38
CA GLN A 212 -4.59 9.84 -2.26
C GLN A 212 -3.88 9.54 -0.94
N GLY A 213 -4.16 10.30 0.11
CA GLY A 213 -3.49 10.14 1.40
C GLY A 213 -3.54 11.41 2.23
N THR A 214 -2.51 11.64 3.05
CA THR A 214 -2.35 12.87 3.85
C THR A 214 -1.13 13.67 3.38
N GLN A 215 -0.83 14.81 4.01
CA GLN A 215 0.25 15.73 3.59
C GLN A 215 1.61 15.07 3.30
N LYS A 216 1.96 14.02 4.05
CA LYS A 216 3.30 13.40 4.01
C LYS A 216 3.29 11.95 3.52
N HIS A 217 2.12 11.30 3.50
CA HIS A 217 2.00 9.86 3.29
C HIS A 217 0.88 9.56 2.30
N PHE A 218 1.20 8.79 1.26
CA PHE A 218 0.29 8.53 0.15
C PHE A 218 -0.02 7.03 -0.01
N PHE A 219 -1.11 6.76 -0.71
CA PHE A 219 -1.57 5.48 -1.27
C PHE A 219 -1.84 5.68 -2.76
N GLU A 220 -2.03 4.58 -3.50
CA GLU A 220 -2.07 4.63 -4.96
C GLU A 220 -2.80 3.48 -5.65
N VAL A 221 -2.95 3.67 -6.97
CA VAL A 221 -3.20 2.65 -7.99
C VAL A 221 -2.20 2.88 -9.15
N LEU A 222 -1.45 1.86 -9.53
CA LEU A 222 -0.59 1.88 -10.73
C LEU A 222 -1.38 1.47 -11.97
N TYR A 223 -1.01 2.05 -13.12
CA TYR A 223 -1.42 1.61 -14.45
C TYR A 223 -0.19 1.24 -15.29
#